data_AF-A0A8T4J082-F1
#
_entry.id   AF-A0A8T4J082-F1
#
_cell.length_a   1.000
_cell.length_b   1.000
_cell.length_c   1.000
_cell.angle_alpha   90.00
_cell.angle_beta   90.00
_cell.angle_gamma   90.00
#
_symmetry.space_group_name_H-M   'P 1'
#
loop_
_entity.id
_entity.type
_entity.pdbx_description
1 polymer ?
#
loop_
_entity_poly.entity_id
_entity_poly.type
_entity_poly.pdbx_seq_one_letter_code
_entity_poly.pdbx_strand_id
1 'polypeptide(L)'
;RQQLAEALSKREVPEDVAEEVLSRFEEVGLIDDAAFADAWVESRHHSRGLARRALARELRTKGVDSALVEEAIGQLDADQEAETAR
;
A
#
# COMPACT_ATOMS: atom_id res chain seq x y z
N ARG A 1 2.22 1.66 -6.66
CA ARG A 1 3.14 1.97 -7.77
C ARG A 1 3.49 0.74 -8.62
N GLN A 2 3.99 -0.36 -8.03
CA GLN A 2 4.54 -1.51 -8.75
C GLN A 2 3.59 -2.11 -9.82
N GLN A 3 2.31 -2.27 -9.50
CA GLN A 3 1.34 -2.86 -10.44
C GLN A 3 1.13 -2.01 -11.70
N LEU A 4 1.28 -0.68 -11.59
CA LEU A 4 1.19 0.22 -12.73
C LEU A 4 2.46 0.12 -13.58
N ALA A 5 3.64 0.01 -12.96
CA ALA A 5 4.89 -0.24 -13.68
C ALA A 5 4.81 -1.55 -14.49
N GLU A 6 4.31 -2.63 -13.88
CA GLU A 6 4.08 -3.90 -14.59
C GLU A 6 3.08 -3.76 -15.75
N ALA A 7 2.02 -2.97 -15.58
CA ALA A 7 1.03 -2.73 -16.63
C ALA A 7 1.62 -1.92 -17.81
N LEU A 8 2.48 -0.94 -17.54
CA LEU A 8 3.18 -0.16 -18.57
C LEU A 8 4.20 -1.03 -19.31
N SER A 9 4.98 -1.84 -18.59
CA SER A 9 5.94 -2.78 -19.18
C SER A 9 5.27 -3.80 -20.11
N LYS A 10 4.11 -4.36 -19.72
CA LYS A 10 3.31 -5.25 -20.59
C LYS A 10 2.81 -4.61 -21.87
N ARG A 11 2.80 -3.27 -21.94
CA ARG A 11 2.42 -2.48 -23.11
C ARG A 11 3.65 -1.96 -23.88
N GLU A 12 4.83 -2.49 -23.56
CA GLU A 12 6.10 -2.15 -24.20
C GLU A 12 6.45 -0.66 -24.08
N VAL A 13 5.98 -0.01 -23.02
CA VAL A 13 6.37 1.37 -22.69
C VAL A 13 7.83 1.35 -22.24
N PRO A 14 8.71 2.20 -22.80
CA PRO A 14 10.10 2.34 -22.35
C PRO A 14 10.20 2.61 -20.84
N GLU A 15 11.19 2.01 -20.19
CA GLU A 15 11.36 2.09 -18.73
C GLU A 15 11.55 3.53 -18.23
N ASP A 16 12.34 4.32 -18.94
CA ASP A 16 12.57 5.75 -18.65
C ASP A 16 11.27 6.57 -18.70
N VAL A 17 10.45 6.34 -19.72
CA VAL A 17 9.13 6.99 -19.86
C VAL A 17 8.16 6.53 -18.76
N ALA A 18 8.16 5.23 -18.44
CA ALA A 18 7.30 4.70 -17.39
C ALA A 18 7.66 5.30 -16.02
N GLU A 19 8.94 5.39 -15.69
CA GLU A 19 9.43 5.98 -14.45
C GLU A 19 9.10 7.48 -14.35
N GLU A 20 9.24 8.24 -15.44
CA GLU A 20 8.84 9.66 -15.47
C GLU A 20 7.34 9.84 -15.20
N VAL A 21 6.49 9.05 -15.88
CA VAL A 21 5.03 9.13 -15.72
C VAL A 21 4.60 8.73 -14.30
N LEU A 22 5.16 7.63 -13.78
CA LEU A 22 4.83 7.16 -12.43
C LEU A 22 5.28 8.17 -11.37
N SER A 23 6.47 8.76 -11.52
CA SER A 23 6.94 9.83 -10.63
C SER A 23 6.01 11.03 -10.68
N ARG A 24 5.56 11.43 -11.88
CA ARG A 24 4.60 12.54 -12.00
C ARG A 24 3.27 12.22 -11.34
N PHE A 25 2.79 10.99 -11.44
CA PHE A 25 1.55 10.55 -10.79
C PHE A 25 1.67 10.54 -9.27
N GLU A 26 2.82 10.17 -8.72
CA GLU A 26 3.11 10.29 -7.28
C GLU A 26 3.15 11.76 -6.85
N GLU A 27 3.85 12.62 -7.59
CA GLU A 27 3.92 14.07 -7.30
C GLU A 27 2.56 14.76 -7.24
N VAL A 28 1.63 14.37 -8.12
CA VAL A 28 0.26 14.92 -8.13
C VAL A 28 -0.72 14.18 -7.22
N GLY A 29 -0.25 13.17 -6.48
CA GLY A 29 -1.07 12.39 -5.55
C GLY A 29 -2.06 11.44 -6.21
N LEU A 30 -1.85 11.07 -7.48
CA LEU A 30 -2.65 10.03 -8.15
C LEU A 30 -2.21 8.62 -7.75
N ILE A 31 -0.95 8.46 -7.36
CA ILE A 31 -0.42 7.23 -6.75
C ILE A 31 0.07 7.59 -5.35
N ASP A 32 -0.40 6.84 -4.37
CA ASP A 32 0.06 6.91 -2.99
C ASP A 32 0.00 5.51 -2.38
N ASP A 33 1.16 4.88 -2.26
CA ASP A 33 1.26 3.52 -1.72
C ASP A 33 1.07 3.48 -0.20
N ALA A 34 1.30 4.60 0.51
CA ALA A 34 1.08 4.72 1.95
C ALA A 34 -0.43 4.79 2.23
N ALA A 35 -1.13 5.73 1.58
CA ALA A 35 -2.58 5.85 1.69
C ALA A 35 -3.30 4.56 1.24
N PHE A 36 -2.76 3.88 0.22
CA PHE A 36 -3.25 2.57 -0.18
C PHE A 36 -3.08 1.51 0.91
N ALA A 37 -1.91 1.46 1.57
CA ALA A 37 -1.62 0.50 2.63
C ALA A 37 -2.55 0.68 3.84
N ASP A 38 -2.73 1.92 4.29
CA ASP A 38 -3.58 2.26 5.43
C ASP A 38 -5.04 1.84 5.18
N ALA A 39 -5.60 2.27 4.04
CA ALA A 39 -6.97 1.92 3.66
C ALA A 39 -7.17 0.40 3.50
N TRP A 40 -6.15 -0.31 3.02
CA TRP A 40 -6.20 -1.77 2.91
C TRP A 40 -6.24 -2.46 4.27
N VAL A 41 -5.36 -2.05 5.19
CA VAL A 41 -5.30 -2.58 6.56
C VAL A 41 -6.62 -2.35 7.27
N GLU A 42 -7.12 -1.11 7.26
CA GLU A 42 -8.40 -0.75 7.87
C GLU A 42 -9.55 -1.59 7.30
N SER A 43 -9.70 -1.63 5.97
CA SER A 43 -10.78 -2.35 5.32
C SER A 43 -10.77 -3.85 5.63
N ARG A 44 -9.60 -4.49 5.58
CA ARG A 44 -9.47 -5.95 5.77
C ARG A 44 -9.52 -6.37 7.23
N HIS A 45 -9.03 -5.53 8.13
CA HIS A 45 -9.19 -5.75 9.55
C HIS A 45 -10.67 -5.74 9.92
N HIS A 46 -11.41 -4.69 9.54
CA HIS A 46 -12.84 -4.56 9.86
C HIS A 46 -13.71 -5.61 9.17
N SER A 47 -13.47 -5.91 7.89
CA SER A 47 -14.35 -6.80 7.12
C SER A 47 -14.09 -8.30 7.32
N ARG A 48 -12.85 -8.68 7.70
CA ARG A 48 -12.42 -10.09 7.69
C ARG A 48 -11.67 -10.52 8.95
N GLY A 49 -11.38 -9.62 9.89
CA GLY A 49 -10.61 -9.92 11.10
C GLY A 49 -9.23 -10.51 10.80
N LEU A 50 -8.61 -10.12 9.68
CA LEU A 50 -7.33 -10.69 9.28
C LEU A 50 -6.23 -10.28 10.26
N ALA A 51 -5.41 -11.26 10.65
CA ALA A 51 -4.24 -11.03 11.47
C ALA A 51 -3.17 -10.21 10.72
N ARG A 52 -2.38 -9.44 11.48
CA ARG A 52 -1.26 -8.60 10.99
C ARG A 52 -0.37 -9.28 9.95
N ARG A 53 0.04 -10.52 10.22
CA ARG A 53 0.91 -11.29 9.31
C ARG A 53 0.26 -11.54 7.94
N ALA A 54 -1.06 -11.76 7.91
CA ALA A 54 -1.79 -11.95 6.67
C ALA A 54 -1.89 -10.62 5.90
N LEU A 55 -2.19 -9.51 6.59
CA LEU A 55 -2.23 -8.16 6.00
C LEU A 55 -0.88 -7.77 5.39
N ALA A 56 0.21 -7.97 6.13
CA ALA A 56 1.58 -7.72 5.67
C ALA A 56 1.89 -8.48 4.37
N ARG A 57 1.52 -9.77 4.34
CA ARG A 57 1.74 -10.62 3.18
C ARG A 57 0.93 -10.15 1.97
N GLU A 58 -0.33 -9.75 2.17
CA GLU A 58 -1.16 -9.23 1.08
C GLU A 58 -0.59 -7.95 0.47
N LEU A 59 -0.18 -6.99 1.30
CA LEU A 59 0.41 -5.73 0.83
C LEU A 59 1.73 -5.93 0.09
N ARG A 60 2.63 -6.77 0.60
CA ARG A 60 3.88 -7.11 -0.10
C ARG A 60 3.62 -7.80 -1.43
N THR A 61 2.60 -8.67 -1.49
CA THR A 61 2.21 -9.33 -2.75
C THR A 61 1.68 -8.33 -3.78
N LYS A 62 1.15 -7.19 -3.32
CA LYS A 62 0.71 -6.09 -4.19
C LYS A 62 1.83 -5.12 -4.56
N GLY A 63 3.01 -5.30 -3.99
CA GLY A 63 4.16 -4.47 -4.29
C GLY A 63 4.25 -3.18 -3.49
N VAL A 64 3.62 -3.13 -2.32
CA VAL A 64 3.82 -2.04 -1.36
C VAL A 64 5.18 -2.24 -0.68
N ASP A 65 5.93 -1.14 -0.55
CA ASP A 65 7.25 -1.14 0.09
C ASP A 65 7.17 -1.65 1.54
N SER A 66 8.21 -2.35 2.00
CA SER A 66 8.21 -2.99 3.32
C SER A 66 8.10 -1.98 4.47
N ALA A 67 8.68 -0.78 4.33
CA ALA A 67 8.57 0.27 5.35
C ALA A 67 7.11 0.76 5.49
N LEU A 68 6.43 0.99 4.37
CA LEU A 68 5.01 1.39 4.36
C LEU A 68 4.10 0.27 4.91
N VAL A 69 4.42 -0.98 4.63
CA VAL A 69 3.70 -2.13 5.21
C VAL A 69 3.85 -2.16 6.73
N GLU A 70 5.05 -1.95 7.25
CA GLU A 70 5.31 -1.94 8.70
C GLU A 70 4.62 -0.76 9.38
N GLU A 71 4.64 0.41 8.74
CA GLU A 71 3.95 1.62 9.20
C GLU A 71 2.43 1.41 9.30
N ALA A 72 1.78 1.02 8.21
CA ALA A 72 0.33 0.81 8.16
C ALA A 72 -0.15 -0.23 9.19
N ILE A 73 0.63 -1.30 9.36
CA ILE A 73 0.36 -2.33 10.37
C ILE A 73 0.58 -1.76 11.78
N GLY A 74 1.63 -0.98 12.00
CA GLY A 74 1.90 -0.32 13.28
C GLY A 74 0.76 0.61 13.72
N GLN A 75 0.22 1.41 12.80
CA GLN A 75 -0.90 2.32 13.10
C GLN A 75 -2.14 1.58 13.61
N LEU A 76 -2.47 0.43 13.03
CA LEU A 76 -3.58 -0.40 13.50
C LEU A 76 -3.44 -0.80 14.99
N ASP A 77 -2.22 -0.98 15.52
CA ASP A 77 -2.05 -1.29 16.96
C ASP A 77 -2.38 -0.07 17.82
N ALA A 78 -1.86 1.09 17.44
CA ALA A 78 -2.09 2.33 18.16
C ALA A 78 -3.59 2.67 18.24
N ASP A 79 -4.32 2.47 17.14
CA ASP A 79 -5.76 2.73 17.10
C ASP A 79 -6.54 1.73 17.96
N GLN A 80 -6.17 0.44 17.92
CA GLN A 80 -6.79 -0.60 18.75
C GLN A 80 -6.55 -0.38 20.26
N GLU A 81 -5.33 0.02 20.63
CA GLU A 81 -4.97 0.41 22.00
C GLU A 81 -5.78 1.63 22.46
N ALA A 82 -5.94 2.63 21.58
CA ALA A 82 -6.72 3.83 21.89
C ALA A 82 -8.24 3.56 22.03
N GLU A 83 -8.80 2.59 21.29
CA GLU A 83 -10.20 2.18 21.46
C GLU A 83 -10.45 1.42 22.76
N THR A 84 -9.55 0.50 23.11
CA THR A 84 -9.70 -0.33 24.32
C THR A 84 -9.44 0.41 25.63
N ALA A 85 -8.77 1.57 25.57
CA ALA A 85 -8.50 2.44 26.72
C ALA A 85 -9.64 3.43 27.07
N ARG A 86 -10.73 3.50 26.29
CA ARG A 86 -11.91 4.35 26.56
C ARG A 86 -13.01 3.61 27.30
#